data_AF-A0AAU6LUY2-F1
#
_entry.id   AF-A0AAU6LUY2-F1
#
_cell.length_a   1.000
_cell.length_b   1.000
_cell.length_c   1.000
_cell.angle_alpha   90.00
_cell.angle_beta   90.00
_cell.angle_gamma   90.00
#
_symmetry.space_group_name_H-M   'P 1'
#
loop_
_entity.id
_entity.type
_entity.pdbx_description
1 polymer ?
#
loop_
_entity_poly.entity_id
_entity_poly.type
_entity_poly.pdbx_seq_one_letter_code
_entity_poly.pdbx_strand_id
1 'polypeptide(L)'
;MSAAIYTRRLVEHRYGRPLEKLQRGNASARSDDPVLPILLRRLDGLTQTGAAAQSARRHLEAAWRGHRAGGPDRDDLVLLYATEVVDLERQEQSEAEAVWDLLDVRLLLDRASARRPSAHRVAPAPDDQDLLDIAREVAAGLHRLNREALRRGLRERGVPVSNRRLGVVLQRLRTESTSR
;
A
#
# COMPACT_ATOMS: atom_id res chain seq x y z
N MET A 1 -18.94 -4.27 21.74
CA MET A 1 -17.82 -4.87 20.97
C MET A 1 -16.79 -3.75 20.79
N SER A 2 -15.52 -3.94 21.16
CA SER A 2 -14.52 -2.85 21.14
C SER A 2 -14.09 -2.51 19.70
N ALA A 3 -13.89 -1.22 19.43
CA ALA A 3 -13.46 -0.72 18.12
C ALA A 3 -12.07 -1.25 17.74
N ALA A 4 -11.19 -1.49 18.73
CA ALA A 4 -9.89 -2.13 18.53
C ALA A 4 -10.02 -3.56 17.95
N ILE A 5 -10.94 -4.38 18.48
CA ILE A 5 -11.14 -5.76 18.01
C ILE A 5 -11.68 -5.76 16.57
N TYR A 6 -12.66 -4.90 16.29
CA TYR A 6 -13.22 -4.77 14.95
C TYR A 6 -12.16 -4.31 13.94
N THR A 7 -11.41 -3.27 14.29
CA THR A 7 -10.36 -2.70 13.43
C THR A 7 -9.26 -3.70 13.14
N ARG A 8 -8.83 -4.48 14.14
CA ARG A 8 -7.89 -5.58 13.93
C ARG A 8 -8.40 -6.57 12.88
N ARG A 9 -9.64 -7.05 13.01
CA ARG A 9 -10.23 -8.00 12.05
C ARG A 9 -10.32 -7.39 10.65
N LEU A 10 -10.66 -6.11 10.55
CA LEU A 10 -10.70 -5.41 9.28
C LEU A 10 -9.32 -5.36 8.62
N VAL A 11 -8.27 -5.05 9.39
CA VAL A 11 -6.88 -5.07 8.89
C VAL A 11 -6.49 -6.47 8.41
N GLU A 12 -6.71 -7.50 9.22
CA GLU A 12 -6.41 -8.90 8.86
C GLU A 12 -7.14 -9.31 7.59
N HIS A 13 -8.41 -8.92 7.45
CA HIS A 13 -9.22 -9.16 6.26
C HIS A 13 -8.66 -8.45 5.02
N ARG A 14 -8.31 -7.16 5.12
CA ARG A 14 -7.80 -6.36 4.01
C ARG A 14 -6.44 -6.84 3.51
N TYR A 15 -5.59 -7.31 4.41
CA TYR A 15 -4.27 -7.85 4.06
C TYR A 15 -4.28 -9.35 3.77
N GLY A 16 -5.40 -10.05 3.98
CA GLY A 16 -5.54 -11.49 3.74
C GLY A 16 -4.64 -12.37 4.61
N ARG A 17 -4.11 -11.84 5.71
CA ARG A 17 -3.18 -12.55 6.60
C ARG A 17 -3.30 -12.04 8.04
N PRO A 18 -3.05 -12.91 9.04
CA PRO A 18 -3.12 -12.55 10.45
C PRO A 18 -2.10 -11.48 10.82
N LEU A 19 -2.41 -10.70 11.85
CA LEU A 19 -1.61 -9.55 12.29
C LEU A 19 -0.18 -9.93 12.66
N GLU A 20 0.03 -11.10 13.26
CA GLU A 20 1.34 -11.59 13.67
C GLU A 20 2.26 -11.80 12.45
N LYS A 21 1.69 -12.22 11.31
CA LYS A 21 2.44 -12.35 10.06
C LYS A 21 2.75 -10.99 9.46
N LEU A 22 1.86 -10.00 9.60
CA LEU A 22 2.10 -8.62 9.16
C LEU A 22 3.26 -7.99 9.95
N GLN A 23 3.25 -8.11 11.28
CA GLN A 23 4.28 -7.58 12.16
C GLN A 23 5.65 -8.22 11.88
N ARG A 24 5.70 -9.54 11.72
CA ARG A 24 6.94 -10.26 11.41
C ARG A 24 7.52 -9.86 10.05
N GLY A 25 6.67 -9.70 9.03
CA GLY A 25 7.07 -9.22 7.71
C GLY A 25 7.61 -7.79 7.75
N ASN A 26 6.97 -6.91 8.52
CA ASN A 26 7.42 -5.53 8.67
C ASN A 26 8.77 -5.41 9.40
N ALA A 27 9.00 -6.22 10.44
CA ALA A 27 10.26 -6.26 11.18
C ALA A 27 11.47 -6.64 10.31
N SER A 28 11.25 -7.32 9.19
CA SER A 28 12.30 -7.68 8.22
C SER A 28 12.68 -6.54 7.24
N ALA A 29 12.20 -5.31 7.49
CA ALA A 29 12.53 -4.06 6.79
C ALA A 29 12.20 -3.99 5.28
N ARG A 30 11.58 -5.03 4.71
CA ARG A 30 11.15 -5.08 3.29
C ARG A 30 9.64 -5.06 3.15
N SER A 31 8.97 -4.07 3.73
CA SER A 31 7.57 -3.83 3.36
C SER A 31 7.52 -3.02 2.06
N ASP A 32 7.13 -3.65 0.96
CA ASP A 32 6.82 -2.95 -0.30
C ASP A 32 5.56 -2.05 -0.17
N ASP A 33 4.82 -2.22 0.93
CA ASP A 33 3.68 -1.39 1.31
C ASP A 33 4.16 -0.23 2.22
N PRO A 34 4.09 1.04 1.76
CA PRO A 34 4.51 2.20 2.55
C PRO A 34 3.53 2.56 3.68
N VAL A 35 2.29 2.08 3.63
CA VAL A 35 1.25 2.37 4.63
C VAL A 35 1.32 1.38 5.80
N LEU A 36 1.69 0.13 5.52
CA LEU A 36 1.69 -0.96 6.51
C LEU A 36 2.45 -0.62 7.81
N PRO A 37 3.67 -0.04 7.81
CA PRO A 37 4.36 0.30 9.05
C PRO A 37 3.62 1.32 9.92
N ILE A 38 2.98 2.31 9.28
CA ILE A 38 2.21 3.36 9.95
C ILE A 38 0.94 2.75 10.54
N LEU A 39 0.27 1.90 9.77
CA LEU A 39 -0.93 1.20 10.18
C LEU A 39 -0.69 0.30 11.39
N LEU A 40 0.39 -0.49 11.38
CA LEU A 40 0.74 -1.37 12.51
C LEU A 40 0.99 -0.56 13.78
N ARG A 41 1.74 0.54 13.70
CA ARG A 41 1.98 1.43 14.85
C ARG A 41 0.67 2.03 15.40
N ARG A 42 -0.25 2.44 14.52
CA ARG A 42 -1.56 2.99 14.93
C ARG A 42 -2.44 1.91 15.56
N LEU A 43 -2.40 0.69 15.03
CA LEU A 43 -3.15 -0.44 15.58
C LEU A 43 -2.64 -0.85 16.97
N ASP A 44 -1.32 -0.78 17.20
CA ASP A 44 -0.73 -1.01 18.53
C ASP A 44 -1.23 0.05 19.52
N GLY A 45 -1.25 1.33 19.13
CA GLY A 45 -1.84 2.42 19.93
C GLY A 45 -3.32 2.19 20.25
N LEU A 46 -4.13 1.85 19.25
CA LEU A 46 -5.54 1.52 19.42
C LEU A 46 -5.77 0.35 20.38
N THR A 47 -4.89 -0.66 20.33
CA THR A 47 -4.95 -1.80 21.26
C THR A 47 -4.65 -1.39 22.70
N GLN A 48 -3.69 -0.47 22.90
CA GLN A 48 -3.38 0.09 24.21
C GLN A 48 -4.55 0.92 24.75
N THR A 49 -5.15 1.78 23.93
CA THR A 49 -6.33 2.59 24.29
C THR A 49 -7.52 1.70 24.65
N GLY A 50 -7.80 0.65 23.86
CA GLY A 50 -8.86 -0.31 24.18
C GLY A 50 -8.61 -1.07 25.49
N ALA A 51 -7.35 -1.43 25.79
CA ALA A 51 -7.00 -2.05 27.06
C ALA A 51 -7.17 -1.08 28.25
N ALA A 52 -6.82 0.18 28.08
CA ALA A 52 -7.04 1.23 29.07
C ALA A 52 -8.54 1.45 29.32
N ALA A 53 -9.36 1.56 28.27
CA ALA A 53 -10.82 1.70 28.38
C ALA A 53 -11.44 0.52 29.14
N GLN A 54 -10.99 -0.71 28.84
CA GLN A 54 -11.46 -1.89 29.56
C GLN A 54 -11.04 -1.87 31.04
N SER A 55 -9.86 -1.32 31.35
CA SER A 55 -9.43 -1.15 32.74
C SER A 55 -10.24 -0.09 33.48
N ALA A 56 -10.47 1.07 32.86
CA ALA A 56 -11.29 2.14 33.41
C ALA A 56 -12.72 1.66 33.69
N ARG A 57 -13.32 0.86 32.79
CA ARG A 57 -14.64 0.23 33.03
C ARG A 57 -14.65 -0.68 34.25
N ARG A 58 -13.58 -1.46 34.48
CA ARG A 58 -13.47 -2.31 35.69
C ARG A 58 -13.35 -1.47 36.96
N HIS A 59 -12.62 -0.36 36.91
CA HIS A 59 -12.52 0.59 38.03
C HIS A 59 -13.87 1.25 38.32
N LEU A 60 -14.58 1.71 37.29
CA LEU A 60 -15.93 2.25 37.41
C LEU A 60 -16.88 1.22 38.05
N GLU A 61 -16.85 -0.02 37.58
CA GLU A 61 -17.70 -1.09 38.15
C GLU A 61 -17.36 -1.38 39.62
N ALA A 62 -16.07 -1.34 39.99
CA ALA A 62 -15.63 -1.48 41.38
C ALA A 62 -16.08 -0.30 42.25
N ALA A 63 -15.92 0.94 41.76
CA ALA A 63 -16.36 2.16 42.43
C ALA A 63 -17.88 2.14 42.64
N TRP A 64 -18.64 1.78 41.61
CA TRP A 64 -20.10 1.69 41.63
C TRP A 64 -20.61 0.63 42.63
N ARG A 65 -19.98 -0.55 42.68
CA ARG A 65 -20.31 -1.58 43.68
C ARG A 65 -20.00 -1.09 45.10
N GLY A 66 -18.88 -0.40 45.26
CA GLY A 66 -18.48 0.21 46.52
C GLY A 66 -19.45 1.28 47.03
N HIS A 67 -19.88 2.17 46.13
CA HIS A 67 -20.90 3.18 46.41
C HIS A 67 -22.20 2.52 46.88
N ARG A 68 -22.70 1.51 46.13
CA ARG A 68 -23.94 0.79 46.50
C ARG A 68 -23.86 0.08 47.86
N ALA A 69 -22.67 -0.28 48.31
CA ALA A 69 -22.45 -0.88 49.63
C ALA A 69 -22.40 0.15 50.77
N GLY A 70 -22.67 1.43 50.52
CA GLY A 70 -22.70 2.49 51.53
C GLY A 70 -21.31 2.98 51.96
N GLY A 71 -20.29 2.77 51.13
CA GLY A 71 -18.94 3.30 51.40
C GLY A 71 -18.93 4.83 51.34
N PRO A 72 -18.31 5.53 52.32
CA PRO A 72 -18.28 6.99 52.33
C PRO A 72 -17.47 7.53 51.15
N ASP A 73 -17.95 8.64 50.57
CA ASP A 73 -17.25 9.52 49.61
C ASP A 73 -16.69 8.82 48.36
N ARG A 74 -17.52 8.00 47.70
CA ARG A 74 -17.17 7.30 46.45
C ARG A 74 -17.82 7.90 45.20
N ASP A 75 -18.66 8.92 45.35
CA ASP A 75 -19.28 9.61 44.23
C ASP A 75 -18.25 10.26 43.31
N ASP A 76 -17.22 10.87 43.90
CA ASP A 76 -16.10 11.46 43.17
C ASP A 76 -15.32 10.42 42.35
N LEU A 77 -15.14 9.21 42.89
CA LEU A 77 -14.48 8.12 42.17
C LEU A 77 -15.34 7.55 41.04
N VAL A 78 -16.66 7.45 41.25
CA VAL A 78 -17.60 7.05 40.20
C VAL A 78 -17.55 8.07 39.05
N LEU A 79 -17.62 9.37 39.37
CA LEU A 79 -17.58 10.43 38.38
C LEU A 79 -16.25 10.47 37.62
N LEU A 80 -15.13 10.31 38.34
CA LEU A 80 -13.79 10.24 37.77
C LEU A 80 -13.69 9.11 36.75
N TYR A 81 -14.01 7.87 37.14
CA TYR A 81 -13.89 6.72 36.25
C TYR A 81 -14.92 6.74 35.13
N ALA A 82 -16.12 7.31 35.35
CA ALA A 82 -17.10 7.49 34.28
C ALA A 82 -16.58 8.45 33.20
N THR A 83 -15.98 9.57 33.62
CA THR A 83 -15.37 10.53 32.70
C THR A 83 -14.21 9.90 31.94
N GLU A 84 -13.31 9.20 32.64
CA GLU A 84 -12.18 8.49 32.04
C GLU A 84 -12.63 7.45 31.00
N VAL A 85 -13.70 6.69 31.30
CA VAL A 85 -14.28 5.73 30.33
C VAL A 85 -14.77 6.44 29.08
N VAL A 86 -15.52 7.55 29.22
CA VAL A 86 -16.05 8.29 28.07
C VAL A 86 -14.93 8.86 27.20
N ASP A 87 -13.90 9.44 27.82
CA ASP A 87 -12.76 10.00 27.11
C ASP A 87 -11.97 8.92 26.36
N LEU A 88 -11.71 7.78 27.01
CA LEU A 88 -11.00 6.66 26.40
C LEU A 88 -11.80 5.99 25.29
N GLU A 89 -13.12 5.87 25.42
CA GLU A 89 -13.99 5.34 24.36
C GLU A 89 -14.01 6.27 23.14
N ARG A 90 -14.06 7.58 23.37
CA ARG A 90 -13.97 8.57 22.30
C ARG A 90 -12.62 8.53 21.61
N GLN A 91 -11.53 8.38 22.37
CA GLN A 91 -10.20 8.23 21.83
C GLN A 91 -10.05 6.92 21.04
N GLU A 92 -10.55 5.80 21.55
CA GLU A 92 -10.54 4.49 20.85
C GLU A 92 -11.26 4.61 19.50
N GLN A 93 -12.41 5.28 19.46
CA GLN A 93 -13.17 5.51 18.24
C GLN A 93 -12.41 6.37 17.23
N SER A 94 -11.81 7.48 17.68
CA SER A 94 -11.03 8.37 16.81
C SER A 94 -9.76 7.69 16.25
N GLU A 95 -9.09 6.88 17.08
CA GLU A 95 -7.93 6.09 16.64
C GLU A 95 -8.33 5.00 15.65
N ALA A 96 -9.49 4.37 15.84
CA ALA A 96 -10.03 3.39 14.90
C ALA A 96 -10.33 4.03 13.53
N GLU A 97 -10.98 5.19 13.52
CA GLU A 97 -11.25 5.97 12.30
C GLU A 97 -9.96 6.31 11.55
N ALA A 98 -8.92 6.77 12.26
CA ALA A 98 -7.62 7.04 11.65
C ALA A 98 -6.97 5.78 11.02
N VAL A 99 -7.19 4.60 11.59
CA VAL A 99 -6.74 3.33 10.97
C VAL A 99 -7.56 3.01 9.73
N TRP A 100 -8.87 3.25 9.75
CA TRP A 100 -9.75 3.01 8.59
C TRP A 100 -9.40 3.95 7.43
N ASP A 101 -9.12 5.22 7.70
CA ASP A 101 -8.65 6.18 6.69
C ASP A 101 -7.35 5.72 6.02
N LEU A 102 -6.42 5.16 6.80
CA LEU A 102 -5.18 4.59 6.26
C LEU A 102 -5.44 3.38 5.34
N LEU A 103 -6.41 2.54 5.69
CA LEU A 103 -6.83 1.42 4.82
C LEU A 103 -7.43 1.92 3.50
N ASP A 104 -8.20 3.01 3.54
CA ASP A 104 -8.76 3.61 2.33
C ASP A 104 -7.67 4.27 1.46
N VAL A 105 -6.71 4.96 2.07
CA VAL A 105 -5.51 5.47 1.36
C VAL A 105 -4.75 4.33 0.71
N ARG A 106 -4.56 3.20 1.40
CA ARG A 106 -3.90 2.02 0.83
C ARG A 106 -4.64 1.50 -0.40
N LEU A 107 -5.96 1.40 -0.34
CA LEU A 107 -6.81 1.00 -1.47
C LEU A 107 -6.66 1.94 -2.67
N LEU A 108 -6.57 3.25 -2.43
CA LEU A 108 -6.35 4.25 -3.47
C LEU A 108 -4.96 4.09 -4.13
N LEU A 109 -3.92 3.81 -3.34
CA LEU A 109 -2.58 3.56 -3.85
C LEU A 109 -2.50 2.27 -4.69
N ASP A 110 -3.21 1.22 -4.29
CA ASP A 110 -3.30 -0.01 -5.08
C ASP A 110 -4.00 0.22 -6.43
N ARG A 111 -5.08 1.00 -6.44
CA ARG A 111 -5.78 1.39 -7.68
C ARG A 111 -4.89 2.23 -8.61
N ALA A 112 -4.12 3.16 -8.06
CA ALA A 112 -3.18 3.97 -8.84
C ALA A 112 -2.06 3.12 -9.45
N SER A 113 -1.57 2.13 -8.71
CA SER A 113 -0.55 1.18 -9.17
C SER A 113 -1.09 0.28 -10.29
N ALA A 114 -2.33 -0.22 -10.16
CA ALA A 114 -3.00 -1.00 -11.20
C ALA A 114 -3.31 -0.19 -12.48
N ARG A 115 -3.53 1.12 -12.35
CA ARG A 115 -3.72 2.03 -13.50
C ARG A 115 -2.44 2.44 -14.19
N ARG A 116 -1.26 2.22 -13.60
CA ARG A 116 0.00 2.52 -14.26
C ARG A 116 0.18 1.49 -15.39
N PRO A 117 0.14 1.88 -16.68
CA PRO A 117 0.39 0.93 -17.74
C PRO A 117 1.82 0.45 -17.53
N SER A 118 1.92 -0.80 -17.11
CA SER A 118 3.19 -1.47 -16.89
C SER A 118 4.04 -1.25 -18.13
N ALA A 119 5.15 -0.54 -17.97
CA ALA A 119 6.27 -0.63 -18.88
C ALA A 119 6.80 -2.07 -18.76
N HIS A 120 6.07 -3.03 -19.32
CA HIS A 120 6.52 -4.40 -19.49
C HIS A 120 7.89 -4.30 -20.19
N ARG A 121 8.92 -4.79 -19.52
CA ARG A 121 9.98 -5.53 -20.22
C ARG A 121 9.28 -6.72 -20.87
N VAL A 122 8.70 -6.47 -22.05
CA VAL A 122 8.24 -7.52 -22.95
C VAL A 122 9.52 -8.20 -23.43
N ALA A 123 9.74 -9.43 -22.98
CA ALA A 123 10.59 -10.36 -23.72
C ALA A 123 10.07 -10.40 -25.16
N PRO A 124 10.94 -10.32 -26.18
CA PRO A 124 10.49 -10.11 -27.55
C PRO A 124 9.56 -11.27 -27.93
N ALA A 125 8.34 -10.93 -28.32
CA ALA A 125 7.48 -11.89 -28.99
C ALA A 125 8.19 -12.36 -30.28
N PRO A 126 7.95 -13.58 -30.78
CA PRO A 126 8.64 -14.11 -31.96
C PRO A 126 8.52 -13.22 -33.22
N ASP A 127 7.53 -12.32 -33.28
CA ASP A 127 7.34 -11.32 -34.35
C ASP A 127 8.26 -10.09 -34.25
N ASP A 128 8.85 -9.82 -33.07
CA ASP A 128 9.77 -8.69 -32.87
C ASP A 128 11.19 -8.99 -33.37
N GLN A 129 11.55 -10.27 -33.54
CA GLN A 129 12.89 -10.65 -34.02
C GLN A 129 13.03 -10.34 -35.53
N ASP A 130 12.03 -10.70 -36.33
CA ASP A 130 11.99 -10.39 -37.77
C ASP A 130 11.97 -8.87 -37.99
N LEU A 131 11.25 -8.13 -37.13
CA LEU A 131 11.26 -6.67 -37.14
C LEU A 131 12.65 -6.09 -36.79
N LEU A 132 13.37 -6.71 -35.84
CA LEU A 132 14.72 -6.29 -35.48
C LEU A 132 15.71 -6.54 -36.62
N ASP A 133 15.59 -7.64 -37.35
CA ASP A 133 16.47 -7.95 -38.47
C ASP A 133 16.26 -6.96 -39.63
N ILE A 134 15.00 -6.66 -39.98
CA ILE A 134 14.69 -5.61 -40.97
C ILE A 134 15.18 -4.23 -40.49
N ALA A 135 15.04 -3.93 -39.19
CA ALA A 135 15.49 -2.68 -38.62
C ALA A 135 17.03 -2.55 -38.60
N ARG A 136 17.76 -3.65 -38.44
CA ARG A 136 19.24 -3.69 -38.55
C ARG A 136 19.69 -3.37 -39.96
N GLU A 137 19.06 -3.96 -40.97
CA GLU A 137 19.37 -3.67 -42.37
C GLU A 137 19.10 -2.20 -42.73
N VAL A 138 17.97 -1.64 -42.28
CA VAL A 138 17.67 -0.22 -42.48
C VAL A 138 18.70 0.64 -41.75
N ALA A 139 19.03 0.31 -40.51
CA ALA A 139 20.01 1.05 -39.71
C ALA A 139 21.41 1.04 -40.32
N ALA A 140 21.84 -0.06 -40.97
CA ALA A 140 23.12 -0.15 -41.66
C ALA A 140 23.26 0.85 -42.82
N GLY A 141 22.15 1.24 -43.45
CA GLY A 141 22.11 2.26 -44.50
C GLY A 141 21.97 3.70 -43.99
N LEU A 142 21.85 3.93 -42.68
CA LEU A 142 21.66 5.26 -42.11
C LEU A 142 22.97 5.85 -41.58
N HIS A 143 23.34 7.05 -42.04
CA HIS A 143 24.48 7.80 -41.50
C HIS A 143 24.33 8.16 -40.02
N ARG A 144 23.10 8.26 -39.50
CA ARG A 144 22.82 8.51 -38.08
C ARG A 144 21.54 7.82 -37.65
N LEU A 145 21.62 7.07 -36.54
CA LEU A 145 20.49 6.34 -35.97
C LEU A 145 19.53 7.30 -35.24
N ASN A 146 18.59 7.88 -35.99
CA ASN A 146 17.51 8.73 -35.49
C ASN A 146 16.14 8.05 -35.69
N ARG A 147 15.21 8.37 -34.79
CA ARG A 147 13.85 7.84 -34.74
C ARG A 147 13.08 8.05 -36.03
N GLU A 148 13.18 9.24 -36.62
CA GLU A 148 12.45 9.58 -37.84
C GLU A 148 13.03 8.87 -39.07
N ALA A 149 14.35 8.76 -39.14
CA ALA A 149 15.05 8.06 -40.22
C ALA A 149 14.70 6.56 -40.21
N LEU A 150 14.75 5.92 -39.04
CA LEU A 150 14.36 4.51 -38.91
C LEU A 150 12.87 4.29 -39.22
N ARG A 151 11.98 5.18 -38.76
CA ARG A 151 10.54 5.09 -39.06
C ARG A 151 10.28 5.19 -40.57
N ARG A 152 11.02 6.05 -41.26
CA ARG A 152 10.88 6.24 -42.71
C ARG A 152 11.34 4.99 -43.46
N GLY A 153 12.53 4.47 -43.16
CA GLY A 153 13.05 3.27 -43.82
C GLY A 153 12.21 2.01 -43.56
N LEU A 154 11.63 1.86 -42.36
CA LEU A 154 10.69 0.75 -42.09
C LEU A 154 9.38 0.87 -42.86
N ARG A 155 8.89 2.11 -43.06
CA ARG A 155 7.70 2.36 -43.90
C ARG A 155 7.94 2.09 -45.39
N GLU A 156 9.11 2.44 -45.91
CA GLU A 156 9.50 2.17 -47.29
C GLU A 156 9.54 0.66 -47.59
N ARG A 157 9.79 -0.17 -46.58
CA ARG A 157 9.71 -1.64 -46.66
C ARG A 157 8.34 -2.21 -46.30
N GLY A 158 7.32 -1.38 -46.20
CA GLY A 158 5.94 -1.82 -45.94
C GLY A 158 5.68 -2.29 -44.51
N VAL A 159 6.54 -1.94 -43.54
CA VAL A 159 6.40 -2.37 -42.14
C VAL A 159 5.82 -1.22 -41.30
N PRO A 160 4.50 -1.22 -41.00
CA PRO A 160 3.87 -0.21 -40.15
C PRO A 160 4.19 -0.49 -38.67
N VAL A 161 5.02 0.36 -38.07
CA VAL A 161 5.42 0.22 -36.65
C VAL A 161 4.78 1.27 -35.77
N SER A 162 4.23 0.85 -34.62
CA SER A 162 3.70 1.76 -33.60
C SER A 162 4.81 2.56 -32.92
N ASN A 163 4.48 3.76 -32.43
CA ASN A 163 5.44 4.63 -31.75
C ASN A 163 6.11 3.99 -30.53
N ARG A 164 5.42 3.04 -29.87
CA ARG A 164 5.94 2.28 -28.73
C ARG A 164 6.96 1.23 -29.19
N ARG A 165 6.63 0.42 -30.22
CA ARG A 165 7.53 -0.61 -30.78
C ARG A 165 8.80 0.01 -31.36
N LEU A 166 8.69 1.14 -32.07
CA LEU A 166 9.83 1.88 -32.62
C LEU A 166 10.83 2.32 -31.54
N GLY A 167 10.33 2.74 -30.37
CA GLY A 167 11.18 3.13 -29.24
C GLY A 167 12.01 1.97 -28.70
N VAL A 168 11.41 0.78 -28.60
CA VAL A 168 12.09 -0.45 -28.14
C VAL A 168 13.18 -0.88 -29.13
N VAL A 169 12.87 -0.87 -30.43
CA VAL A 169 13.82 -1.23 -31.50
C VAL A 169 15.02 -0.27 -31.52
N LEU A 170 14.78 1.04 -31.43
CA LEU A 170 15.86 2.04 -31.38
C LEU A 170 16.77 1.86 -30.17
N GLN A 171 16.19 1.55 -29.00
CA GLN A 171 16.96 1.32 -27.79
C GLN A 171 17.87 0.10 -27.95
N ARG A 172 17.36 -1.00 -28.52
CA ARG A 172 18.15 -2.22 -28.79
C ARG A 172 19.30 -1.99 -29.78
N LEU A 173 19.02 -1.31 -30.90
CA LEU A 173 20.06 -1.00 -31.90
C LEU A 173 21.19 -0.14 -31.30
N ARG A 174 20.86 0.80 -30.40
CA ARG A 174 21.87 1.60 -29.69
C ARG A 174 22.72 0.77 -28.73
N THR A 175 22.10 -0.15 -27.98
CA THR A 175 22.84 -1.03 -27.09
C THR A 175 23.75 -2.00 -27.84
N GLU A 176 23.32 -2.53 -28.99
CA GLU A 176 24.15 -3.39 -29.86
C GLU A 176 25.32 -2.61 -30.48
N SER A 177 25.10 -1.35 -30.86
CA SER A 177 26.15 -0.50 -31.46
C SER A 177 27.20 -0.05 -30.44
N THR A 178 26.91 -0.14 -29.14
CA THR A 178 27.83 0.25 -28.06
C THR A 178 28.62 -0.96 -27.53
N SER A 179 28.21 -2.19 -27.86
CA SER A 179 28.88 -3.43 -27.46
C SER A 179 29.75 -4.03 -28.57
N ARG A 180 29.94 -3.32 -29.68
CA ARG A 180 30.91 -3.62 -30.73
C ARG A 180 32.04 -2.60 -30.67
#